data_AF-R7J6H3-F1
#
_entry.id   AF-R7J6H3-F1
#
_cell.length_a   1.000
_cell.length_b   1.000
_cell.length_c   1.000
_cell.angle_alpha   90.00
_cell.angle_beta   90.00
_cell.angle_gamma   90.00
#
_symmetry.space_group_name_H-M   'P 1'
#
loop_
_entity.id
_entity.type
_entity.pdbx_description
1 polymer ?
#
loop_
_entity_poly.entity_id
_entity_poly.type
_entity_poly.pdbx_seq_one_letter_code
_entity_poly.pdbx_strand_id
1 'polypeptide(L)'
;MTVTVTNNPYNQLKSEYGQNYDILHIALWSGETLPKNYAWYGLGQIAERTEYPELYAIAEKYGFIVSEDEWQSGLYGKFSSGDGETTFRFPLIRDGDVLSFTNGSTTPNGKNVEPELPNITGKSDRYHVLNNSVQTGALYQTSGGRSNAGGSGIADFGVINIDASRSNSTYKNGGSVKQSSIATRLIIKYR
;
A
#
# COMPACT_ATOMS: atom_id res chain seq x y z
N MET A 1 53.17 -28.22 15.01
CA MET A 1 51.71 -28.41 14.89
C MET A 1 51.15 -27.15 14.27
N THR A 2 50.92 -27.16 12.97
CA THR A 2 50.48 -25.99 12.22
C THR A 2 48.95 -25.98 12.23
N VAL A 3 48.36 -24.96 12.85
CA VAL A 3 46.92 -24.72 12.76
C VAL A 3 46.73 -23.47 11.91
N THR A 4 46.14 -23.66 10.74
CA THR A 4 45.66 -22.59 9.85
C THR A 4 44.19 -22.36 10.18
N VAL A 5 43.76 -21.11 10.41
CA VAL A 5 42.43 -20.64 9.96
C VAL A 5 42.49 -19.14 9.61
N THR A 6 42.52 -18.89 8.30
CA THR A 6 41.77 -17.86 7.54
C THR A 6 41.22 -16.63 8.27
N ASN A 7 41.89 -15.49 8.12
CA ASN A 7 41.26 -14.16 8.19
C ASN A 7 40.87 -13.73 6.77
N ASN A 8 39.63 -14.03 6.40
CA ASN A 8 39.00 -13.47 5.20
C ASN A 8 38.53 -12.03 5.52
N PRO A 9 39.10 -10.99 4.88
CA PRO A 9 38.81 -9.58 5.23
C PRO A 9 37.40 -9.11 4.84
N TYR A 10 36.59 -9.92 4.15
CA TYR A 10 35.21 -9.57 3.80
C TYR A 10 34.18 -9.83 4.92
N ASN A 11 34.61 -10.34 6.09
CA ASN A 11 33.72 -10.78 7.17
C ASN A 11 33.66 -9.86 8.41
N GLN A 12 34.10 -8.59 8.32
CA GLN A 12 34.05 -7.68 9.48
C GLN A 12 32.96 -6.61 9.32
N LEU A 13 31.76 -6.96 9.77
CA LEU A 13 30.64 -6.05 10.02
C LEU A 13 31.10 -4.97 11.01
N LYS A 14 31.17 -3.70 10.55
CA LYS A 14 31.45 -2.57 11.44
C LYS A 14 30.22 -2.22 12.26
N SER A 15 30.37 -2.26 13.57
CA SER A 15 29.33 -1.94 14.56
C SER A 15 29.36 -0.45 14.92
N GLU A 16 28.23 0.23 14.68
CA GLU A 16 27.87 1.43 15.43
C GLU A 16 26.55 1.09 16.15
N TYR A 17 26.47 1.37 17.45
CA TYR A 17 25.32 1.09 18.35
C TYR A 17 25.04 -0.36 18.75
N GLY A 18 25.98 -1.28 18.59
CA GLY A 18 25.88 -2.64 19.18
C GLY A 18 24.85 -3.55 18.52
N GLN A 19 24.35 -3.21 17.33
CA GLN A 19 23.53 -4.07 16.49
C GLN A 19 24.31 -4.38 15.19
N ASN A 20 24.51 -5.66 14.90
CA ASN A 20 25.05 -6.09 13.61
C ASN A 20 23.94 -5.92 12.56
N TYR A 21 24.00 -4.87 11.74
CA TYR A 21 23.06 -4.73 10.64
C TYR A 21 23.46 -5.63 9.47
N ASP A 22 22.74 -6.73 9.32
CA ASP A 22 22.82 -7.61 8.14
C ASP A 22 22.44 -6.85 6.85
N ILE A 23 22.94 -7.32 5.72
CA ILE A 23 22.46 -6.89 4.39
C ILE A 23 20.96 -7.23 4.29
N LEU A 24 20.19 -6.39 3.60
CA LEU A 24 18.71 -6.28 3.67
C LEU A 24 18.15 -5.46 4.85
N HIS A 25 19.00 -4.76 5.61
CA HIS A 25 18.48 -3.79 6.58
C HIS A 25 17.81 -2.61 5.86
N ILE A 26 16.50 -2.48 6.02
CA ILE A 26 15.68 -1.39 5.50
C ILE A 26 15.41 -0.39 6.62
N ALA A 27 15.67 0.88 6.37
CA ALA A 27 15.46 1.95 7.33
C ALA A 27 14.67 3.12 6.71
N LEU A 28 13.91 3.83 7.55
CA LEU A 28 13.33 5.13 7.22
C LEU A 28 14.45 6.17 7.14
N TRP A 29 14.37 7.05 6.16
CA TRP A 29 15.38 8.06 5.89
C TRP A 29 14.76 9.39 5.54
N SER A 30 15.13 10.41 6.29
CA SER A 30 14.65 11.79 6.12
C SER A 30 15.73 12.74 5.56
N GLY A 31 16.90 12.20 5.20
CA GLY A 31 17.96 12.98 4.55
C GLY A 31 17.86 12.97 3.03
N GLU A 32 18.44 13.98 2.39
CA GLU A 32 18.45 14.08 0.92
C GLU A 32 19.59 13.26 0.28
N THR A 33 20.66 13.00 1.05
CA THR A 33 21.84 12.24 0.60
C THR A 33 21.85 10.85 1.21
N LEU A 34 22.22 9.84 0.41
CA LEU A 34 22.39 8.47 0.90
C LEU A 34 23.64 8.34 1.80
N PRO A 35 23.54 7.65 2.95
CA PRO A 35 24.71 7.21 3.68
C PRO A 35 25.55 6.23 2.84
N LYS A 36 26.84 6.14 3.16
CA LYS A 36 27.73 5.18 2.49
C LYS A 36 27.21 3.75 2.66
N ASN A 37 27.26 2.96 1.60
CA ASN A 37 26.77 1.58 1.53
C ASN A 37 25.24 1.40 1.61
N TYR A 38 24.47 2.47 1.41
CA TYR A 38 23.01 2.41 1.27
C TYR A 38 22.57 2.77 -0.14
N ALA A 39 21.47 2.16 -0.57
CA ALA A 39 20.77 2.49 -1.80
C ALA A 39 19.33 2.92 -1.48
N TRP A 40 18.72 3.70 -2.37
CA TRP A 40 17.29 3.99 -2.27
C TRP A 40 16.48 2.70 -2.40
N TYR A 41 15.50 2.54 -1.53
CA TYR A 41 14.59 1.39 -1.51
C TYR A 41 13.17 1.87 -1.79
N GLY A 42 12.39 1.07 -2.52
CA GLY A 42 10.99 1.38 -2.80
C GLY A 42 10.74 2.26 -4.03
N LEU A 43 11.72 2.53 -4.90
CA LEU A 43 11.51 3.34 -6.11
C LEU A 43 11.25 2.52 -7.39
N GLY A 44 11.24 1.18 -7.30
CA GLY A 44 10.99 0.33 -8.47
C GLY A 44 12.09 0.37 -9.53
N GLN A 45 13.29 0.89 -9.19
CA GLN A 45 14.38 1.08 -10.14
C GLN A 45 14.96 -0.26 -10.61
N ILE A 46 15.45 -0.27 -11.86
CA ILE A 46 16.25 -1.37 -12.40
C ILE A 46 17.71 -1.13 -12.01
N ALA A 47 18.38 -2.20 -11.56
CA ALA A 47 19.77 -2.17 -11.14
C ALA A 47 20.54 -3.36 -11.72
N GLU A 48 21.84 -3.18 -11.89
CA GLU A 48 22.76 -4.23 -12.36
C GLU A 48 23.16 -5.16 -11.22
N ARG A 49 23.11 -6.48 -11.45
CA ARG A 49 23.52 -7.49 -10.46
C ARG A 49 24.99 -7.33 -10.07
N THR A 50 25.84 -6.85 -10.97
CA THR A 50 27.27 -6.62 -10.73
C THR A 50 27.54 -5.44 -9.80
N GLU A 51 26.63 -4.47 -9.73
CA GLU A 51 26.75 -3.33 -8.82
C GLU A 51 26.34 -3.72 -7.39
N TYR A 52 25.33 -4.59 -7.29
CA TYR A 52 24.72 -5.04 -6.03
C TYR A 52 24.79 -6.57 -5.82
N PRO A 53 25.98 -7.22 -5.92
CA PRO A 53 26.07 -8.68 -5.97
C PRO A 53 25.67 -9.34 -4.65
N GLU A 54 26.06 -8.76 -3.51
CA GLU A 54 25.73 -9.29 -2.18
C GLU A 54 24.23 -9.14 -1.86
N LEU A 55 23.65 -7.99 -2.25
CA LEU A 55 22.22 -7.74 -2.09
C LEU A 55 21.39 -8.72 -2.90
N TYR A 56 21.74 -8.95 -4.17
CA TYR A 56 21.05 -9.91 -5.03
C TYR A 56 21.14 -11.32 -4.46
N ALA A 57 22.36 -11.79 -4.13
CA ALA A 57 22.56 -13.13 -3.59
C ALA A 57 21.77 -13.38 -2.30
N ILE A 58 21.70 -12.37 -1.43
CA ILE A 58 20.94 -12.45 -0.18
C ILE A 58 19.44 -12.39 -0.44
N ALA A 59 18.97 -11.53 -1.34
CA ALA A 59 17.57 -11.47 -1.72
C ALA A 59 17.10 -12.80 -2.34
N GLU A 60 17.94 -13.44 -3.16
CA GLU A 60 17.69 -14.77 -3.72
C GLU A 60 17.61 -15.84 -2.62
N LYS A 61 18.62 -15.88 -1.74
CA LYS A 61 18.69 -16.83 -0.62
C LYS A 61 17.46 -16.79 0.29
N TYR A 62 16.89 -15.61 0.53
CA TYR A 62 15.73 -15.43 1.41
C TYR A 62 14.38 -15.39 0.66
N GLY A 63 14.35 -15.65 -0.66
CA GLY A 63 13.09 -15.71 -1.43
C GLY A 63 12.41 -14.35 -1.63
N PHE A 64 13.21 -13.28 -1.64
CA PHE A 64 12.77 -11.90 -1.87
C PHE A 64 12.72 -11.54 -3.35
N ILE A 65 13.20 -12.42 -4.23
CA ILE A 65 13.15 -12.27 -5.69
C ILE A 65 11.98 -13.09 -6.26
N VAL A 66 11.19 -12.48 -7.13
CA VAL A 66 10.17 -13.12 -7.96
C VAL A 66 10.45 -12.85 -9.44
N SER A 67 9.74 -13.54 -10.34
CA SER A 67 9.81 -13.19 -11.76
C SER A 67 9.28 -11.78 -12.04
N GLU A 68 9.72 -11.15 -13.14
CA GLU A 68 9.20 -9.84 -13.55
C GLU A 68 7.67 -9.89 -13.80
N ASP A 69 7.16 -10.98 -14.36
CA ASP A 69 5.72 -11.17 -14.57
C ASP A 69 4.93 -11.20 -13.25
N GLU A 70 5.42 -11.93 -12.25
CA GLU A 70 4.82 -11.96 -10.91
C GLU A 70 4.91 -10.58 -10.24
N TRP A 71 5.99 -9.85 -10.45
CA TRP A 71 6.15 -8.49 -9.94
C TRP A 71 5.12 -7.54 -10.56
N GLN A 72 4.96 -7.58 -11.88
CA GLN A 72 3.96 -6.80 -12.62
C GLN A 72 2.52 -7.17 -12.25
N SER A 73 2.29 -8.40 -11.76
CA SER A 73 0.99 -8.79 -11.20
C SER A 73 0.67 -8.11 -9.85
N GLY A 74 1.62 -7.37 -9.25
CA GLY A 74 1.42 -6.61 -8.03
C GLY A 74 2.27 -7.04 -6.83
N LEU A 75 3.30 -7.88 -7.01
CA LEU A 75 4.24 -8.21 -5.93
C LEU A 75 5.32 -7.11 -5.74
N TYR A 76 4.88 -5.85 -5.71
CA TYR A 76 5.75 -4.68 -5.70
C TYR A 76 6.66 -4.58 -4.47
N GLY A 77 6.32 -5.20 -3.35
CA GLY A 77 7.17 -5.26 -2.15
C GLY A 77 8.35 -6.24 -2.26
N LYS A 78 8.46 -6.99 -3.36
CA LYS A 78 9.56 -7.92 -3.65
C LYS A 78 10.49 -7.36 -4.73
N PHE A 79 11.70 -7.89 -4.79
CA PHE A 79 12.58 -7.68 -5.93
C PHE A 79 12.06 -8.49 -7.12
N SER A 80 12.26 -8.00 -8.33
CA SER A 80 12.06 -8.82 -9.54
C SER A 80 13.40 -9.30 -10.10
N SER A 81 13.38 -10.44 -10.77
CA SER A 81 14.50 -11.00 -11.53
C SER A 81 15.01 -10.12 -12.67
N GLY A 82 14.30 -9.03 -13.00
CA GLY A 82 14.62 -8.14 -14.11
C GLY A 82 14.55 -8.87 -15.44
N ASP A 83 15.61 -8.73 -16.25
CA ASP A 83 15.79 -9.47 -17.51
C ASP A 83 16.10 -10.97 -17.33
N GLY A 84 16.32 -11.44 -16.09
CA GLY A 84 16.68 -12.83 -15.79
C GLY A 84 18.19 -13.12 -15.81
N GLU A 85 19.02 -12.24 -16.36
CA GLU A 85 20.46 -12.45 -16.58
C GLU A 85 21.33 -11.42 -15.84
N THR A 86 21.19 -10.15 -16.21
CA THR A 86 22.12 -9.07 -15.82
C THR A 86 21.52 -8.07 -14.86
N THR A 87 20.21 -7.87 -14.91
CA THR A 87 19.52 -6.88 -14.10
C THR A 87 18.61 -7.52 -13.05
N PHE A 88 18.14 -6.68 -12.13
CA PHE A 88 17.06 -6.99 -11.21
C PHE A 88 16.34 -5.69 -10.85
N ARG A 89 15.09 -5.78 -10.40
CA ARG A 89 14.29 -4.60 -10.04
C ARG A 89 14.11 -4.51 -8.54
N PHE A 90 14.30 -3.33 -7.98
CA PHE A 90 13.99 -3.05 -6.58
C PHE A 90 12.47 -3.04 -6.32
N PRO A 91 12.05 -3.26 -5.07
CA PRO A 91 10.67 -3.03 -4.67
C PRO A 91 10.19 -1.62 -5.01
N LEU A 92 8.89 -1.49 -5.25
CA LEU A 92 8.19 -0.24 -5.49
C LEU A 92 7.19 0.01 -4.35
N ILE A 93 7.30 1.19 -3.74
CA ILE A 93 6.39 1.73 -2.74
C ILE A 93 5.98 3.09 -3.28
N ARG A 94 4.72 3.21 -3.72
CA ARG A 94 4.22 4.41 -4.39
C ARG A 94 3.95 5.51 -3.37
N ASP A 95 3.89 6.74 -3.85
CA ASP A 95 3.55 7.88 -3.01
C ASP A 95 2.19 7.70 -2.33
N GLY A 96 2.19 7.63 -1.00
CA GLY A 96 1.00 7.44 -0.20
C GLY A 96 0.63 5.97 0.08
N ASP A 97 1.40 4.99 -0.40
CA ASP A 97 1.28 3.61 0.05
C ASP A 97 1.62 3.52 1.55
N VAL A 98 0.91 2.65 2.27
CA VAL A 98 1.12 2.38 3.69
C VAL A 98 1.61 0.95 3.86
N LEU A 99 2.63 0.75 4.69
CA LEU A 99 3.12 -0.59 5.03
C LEU A 99 2.16 -1.24 6.03
N SER A 100 1.41 -2.24 5.59
CA SER A 100 0.57 -3.08 6.44
C SER A 100 1.34 -4.30 6.93
N PHE A 101 1.16 -4.68 8.19
CA PHE A 101 1.64 -5.96 8.69
C PHE A 101 0.74 -7.09 8.19
N THR A 102 1.35 -8.14 7.64
CA THR A 102 0.67 -9.38 7.24
C THR A 102 1.40 -10.57 7.85
N ASN A 103 0.68 -11.67 8.09
CA ASN A 103 1.26 -12.95 8.47
C ASN A 103 1.40 -13.91 7.26
N GLY A 104 1.25 -13.38 6.04
CA GLY A 104 1.45 -14.10 4.78
C GLY A 104 0.34 -15.10 4.39
N SER A 105 -0.67 -15.34 5.23
CA SER A 105 -1.67 -16.39 5.00
C SER A 105 -2.83 -15.99 4.07
N THR A 106 -3.29 -14.74 4.15
CA THR A 106 -4.41 -14.23 3.33
C THR A 106 -3.94 -13.31 2.22
N THR A 107 -2.88 -12.54 2.48
CA THR A 107 -2.25 -11.65 1.51
C THR A 107 -0.76 -11.97 1.51
N PRO A 108 -0.21 -12.43 0.37
CA PRO A 108 1.21 -12.75 0.26
C PRO A 108 2.08 -11.54 0.65
N ASN A 109 3.21 -11.81 1.29
CA ASN A 109 4.17 -10.77 1.65
C ASN A 109 4.65 -10.03 0.38
N GLY A 110 4.59 -8.71 0.42
CA GLY A 110 4.98 -7.84 -0.69
C GLY A 110 3.90 -7.65 -1.77
N LYS A 111 2.71 -8.21 -1.61
CA LYS A 111 1.58 -7.92 -2.49
C LYS A 111 1.04 -6.51 -2.22
N ASN A 112 0.83 -5.72 -3.27
CA ASN A 112 0.12 -4.46 -3.16
C ASN A 112 -1.35 -4.72 -2.81
N VAL A 113 -1.87 -3.94 -1.87
CA VAL A 113 -3.28 -3.97 -1.50
C VAL A 113 -3.83 -2.60 -1.84
N GLU A 114 -4.80 -2.56 -2.75
CA GLU A 114 -5.45 -1.32 -3.11
C GLU A 114 -6.37 -0.86 -1.97
N PRO A 115 -6.48 0.45 -1.72
CA PRO A 115 -7.33 0.96 -0.67
C PRO A 115 -8.80 0.70 -1.01
N GLU A 116 -9.51 0.02 -0.11
CA GLU A 116 -10.96 -0.16 -0.20
C GLU A 116 -11.65 0.58 0.94
N LEU A 117 -12.62 1.43 0.60
CA LEU A 117 -13.53 2.02 1.58
C LEU A 117 -14.83 1.20 1.58
N PRO A 118 -15.33 0.77 2.75
CA PRO A 118 -16.66 0.19 2.85
C PRO A 118 -17.71 1.16 2.28
N ASN A 119 -18.70 0.63 1.58
CA ASN A 119 -19.84 1.44 1.16
C ASN A 119 -20.56 1.99 2.40
N ILE A 120 -20.92 3.27 2.39
CA ILE A 120 -21.71 3.89 3.45
C ILE A 120 -23.16 3.89 3.00
N THR A 121 -24.00 3.16 3.72
CA THR A 121 -25.46 3.14 3.51
C THR A 121 -26.20 3.51 4.79
N GLY A 122 -27.41 4.02 4.63
CA GLY A 122 -28.25 4.38 5.75
C GLY A 122 -29.61 4.88 5.29
N LYS A 123 -30.57 4.90 6.21
CA LYS A 123 -31.88 5.47 5.96
C LYS A 123 -32.43 6.14 7.20
N SER A 124 -33.23 7.17 6.99
CA SER A 124 -34.11 7.68 8.00
C SER A 124 -35.55 7.64 7.51
N ASP A 125 -36.44 7.17 8.37
CA ASP A 125 -37.82 6.80 8.03
C ASP A 125 -38.82 7.89 8.47
N ARG A 126 -39.94 7.97 7.74
CA ARG A 126 -41.10 8.84 7.98
C ARG A 126 -40.79 10.34 8.04
N TYR A 127 -40.42 10.90 6.88
CA TYR A 127 -40.40 12.36 6.69
C TYR A 127 -41.61 12.80 5.87
N HIS A 128 -42.28 13.87 6.30
CA HIS A 128 -43.37 14.47 5.54
C HIS A 128 -42.81 15.13 4.29
N VAL A 129 -43.30 14.75 3.12
CA VAL A 129 -42.79 15.25 1.84
C VAL A 129 -43.83 16.16 1.22
N LEU A 130 -43.43 17.40 0.92
CA LEU A 130 -44.18 18.31 0.07
C LEU A 130 -43.59 18.21 -1.35
N ASN A 131 -44.44 18.30 -2.39
CA ASN A 131 -44.16 18.14 -3.82
C ASN A 131 -42.69 18.29 -4.31
N ASN A 132 -42.27 17.42 -5.24
CA ASN A 132 -40.96 17.41 -5.95
C ASN A 132 -39.73 17.01 -5.12
N SER A 133 -39.69 15.78 -4.62
CA SER A 133 -38.51 15.25 -3.96
C SER A 133 -37.40 14.84 -4.95
N VAL A 134 -36.20 15.39 -4.72
CA VAL A 134 -35.00 15.13 -5.53
C VAL A 134 -34.51 13.68 -5.31
N GLN A 135 -34.40 12.90 -6.40
CA GLN A 135 -34.05 11.47 -6.39
C GLN A 135 -32.64 11.17 -6.92
N THR A 136 -31.71 12.12 -6.86
CA THR A 136 -30.39 11.98 -7.51
C THR A 136 -29.24 12.09 -6.52
N GLY A 137 -28.17 11.34 -6.79
CA GLY A 137 -26.94 11.32 -5.98
C GLY A 137 -26.97 10.34 -4.80
N ALA A 138 -25.95 10.47 -3.94
CA ALA A 138 -25.74 9.63 -2.78
C ALA A 138 -26.74 9.88 -1.64
N LEU A 139 -27.30 11.07 -1.53
CA LEU A 139 -28.44 11.39 -0.66
C LEU A 139 -29.70 11.46 -1.52
N TYR A 140 -30.64 10.53 -1.34
CA TYR A 140 -31.81 10.43 -2.21
C TYR A 140 -33.05 9.99 -1.45
N GLN A 141 -34.23 10.33 -2.00
CA GLN A 141 -35.50 9.90 -1.42
C GLN A 141 -36.07 8.65 -2.12
N THR A 142 -36.72 7.77 -1.35
CA THR A 142 -37.66 6.75 -1.86
C THR A 142 -39.05 6.95 -1.24
N SER A 143 -40.09 6.41 -1.87
CA SER A 143 -41.45 6.43 -1.31
C SER A 143 -41.52 5.60 -0.01
N GLY A 144 -42.07 6.17 1.05
CA GLY A 144 -42.27 5.48 2.34
C GLY A 144 -43.69 4.97 2.54
N GLY A 145 -44.71 5.71 2.06
CA GLY A 145 -46.12 5.31 2.13
C GLY A 145 -47.05 6.45 2.50
N ARG A 146 -48.22 6.11 3.06
CA ARG A 146 -49.29 7.04 3.48
C ARG A 146 -49.60 6.93 4.96
N SER A 147 -49.81 8.06 5.63
CA SER A 147 -50.24 8.13 7.04
C SER A 147 -51.37 9.13 7.21
N ASN A 148 -52.19 8.94 8.25
CA ASN A 148 -53.25 9.90 8.61
C ASN A 148 -52.61 11.23 9.02
N ALA A 149 -53.10 12.33 8.46
CA ALA A 149 -52.75 13.69 8.85
C ALA A 149 -53.84 14.26 9.78
N GLY A 150 -53.45 15.18 10.67
CA GLY A 150 -54.41 15.93 11.47
C GLY A 150 -55.39 16.68 10.56
N GLY A 151 -56.70 16.62 10.85
CA GLY A 151 -57.73 17.32 10.08
C GLY A 151 -58.44 16.53 8.97
N SER A 152 -58.49 15.19 9.07
CA SER A 152 -59.23 14.31 8.12
C SER A 152 -58.58 14.18 6.73
N GLY A 153 -57.25 14.31 6.63
CA GLY A 153 -56.49 14.13 5.40
C GLY A 153 -55.50 12.95 5.46
N ILE A 154 -54.99 12.53 4.29
CA ILE A 154 -53.88 11.58 4.17
C ILE A 154 -52.63 12.35 3.73
N ALA A 155 -51.51 12.08 4.37
CA ALA A 155 -50.20 12.61 4.01
C ALA A 155 -49.29 11.50 3.47
N ASP A 156 -48.56 11.81 2.41
CA ASP A 156 -47.49 10.95 1.91
C ASP A 156 -46.22 11.19 2.74
N PHE A 157 -45.46 10.12 2.99
CA PHE A 157 -44.14 10.21 3.61
C PHE A 157 -43.07 9.55 2.75
N GLY A 158 -41.86 10.10 2.85
CA GLY A 158 -40.67 9.61 2.19
C GLY A 158 -39.68 9.00 3.17
N VAL A 159 -38.74 8.25 2.61
CA VAL A 159 -37.54 7.76 3.29
C VAL A 159 -36.36 8.51 2.69
N ILE A 160 -35.56 9.13 3.55
CA ILE A 160 -34.28 9.71 3.14
C ILE A 160 -33.24 8.60 3.24
N ASN A 161 -32.57 8.30 2.13
CA ASN A 161 -31.54 7.28 2.05
C ASN A 161 -30.19 7.93 1.77
N ILE A 162 -29.14 7.32 2.31
CA ILE A 162 -27.76 7.54 1.91
C ILE A 162 -27.20 6.25 1.32
N ASP A 163 -26.57 6.35 0.16
CA ASP A 163 -25.79 5.29 -0.46
C ASP A 163 -24.62 5.92 -1.22
N ALA A 164 -23.42 5.81 -0.64
CA ALA A 164 -22.21 6.41 -1.20
C ALA A 164 -21.87 5.87 -2.59
N SER A 165 -22.30 4.65 -2.94
CA SER A 165 -22.09 4.05 -4.26
C SER A 165 -22.74 4.85 -5.39
N ARG A 166 -23.79 5.62 -5.08
CA ARG A 166 -24.53 6.51 -6.00
C ARG A 166 -23.91 7.89 -6.19
N SER A 167 -22.78 8.18 -5.54
CA SER A 167 -22.01 9.39 -5.81
C SER A 167 -21.56 9.42 -7.27
N ASN A 168 -21.60 10.61 -7.89
CA ASN A 168 -21.09 10.81 -9.25
C ASN A 168 -19.63 10.33 -9.34
N SER A 169 -19.23 9.85 -10.51
CA SER A 169 -17.86 9.49 -10.82
C SER A 169 -16.89 10.62 -10.49
N THR A 170 -17.28 11.91 -10.47
CA THR A 170 -16.44 13.03 -10.02
C THR A 170 -15.93 12.90 -8.57
N TYR A 171 -16.70 12.34 -7.64
CA TYR A 171 -16.24 12.03 -6.27
C TYR A 171 -15.66 10.61 -6.16
N LYS A 172 -15.70 9.84 -7.26
CA LYS A 172 -14.83 8.69 -7.54
C LYS A 172 -13.62 9.08 -8.42
N ASN A 173 -13.46 10.36 -8.80
CA ASN A 173 -12.53 10.78 -9.84
C ASN A 173 -11.22 11.22 -9.18
N GLY A 174 -10.41 10.21 -8.85
CA GLY A 174 -9.00 10.40 -8.54
C GLY A 174 -8.65 10.81 -7.10
N GLY A 175 -9.61 10.87 -6.18
CA GLY A 175 -9.34 11.09 -4.76
C GLY A 175 -9.21 9.77 -3.99
N SER A 176 -8.03 9.44 -3.49
CA SER A 176 -7.86 8.39 -2.48
C SER A 176 -7.99 8.99 -1.08
N VAL A 177 -8.79 8.36 -0.21
CA VAL A 177 -8.75 8.68 1.22
C VAL A 177 -7.54 7.98 1.79
N LYS A 178 -6.51 8.77 2.10
CA LYS A 178 -5.32 8.29 2.80
C LYS A 178 -5.28 8.83 4.21
N GLN A 179 -4.66 8.06 5.09
CA GLN A 179 -4.34 8.51 6.44
C GLN A 179 -3.37 9.69 6.36
N SER A 180 -3.39 10.59 7.34
CA SER A 180 -2.30 11.56 7.49
C SER A 180 -0.99 10.80 7.65
N SER A 181 0.02 11.14 6.86
CA SER A 181 1.29 10.45 6.85
C SER A 181 2.45 11.43 6.84
N ILE A 182 3.61 10.95 7.29
CA ILE A 182 4.88 11.68 7.15
C ILE A 182 5.55 11.15 5.90
N ALA A 183 5.88 12.06 4.97
CA ALA A 183 6.67 11.72 3.80
C ALA A 183 8.11 11.41 4.22
N THR A 184 8.58 10.23 3.88
CA THR A 184 9.93 9.76 4.16
C THR A 184 10.36 8.80 3.07
N ARG A 185 11.66 8.63 2.88
CA ARG A 185 12.20 7.65 1.94
C ARG A 185 12.62 6.41 2.69
N LEU A 186 12.75 5.31 1.97
CA LEU A 186 13.35 4.09 2.49
C LEU A 186 14.74 3.91 1.87
N ILE A 187 15.67 3.42 2.67
CA ILE A 187 17.01 3.07 2.24
C ILE A 187 17.31 1.64 2.66
N ILE A 188 18.13 0.95 1.87
CA ILE A 188 18.56 -0.42 2.13
C ILE A 188 20.08 -0.50 2.17
N LYS A 189 20.61 -1.18 3.19
CA LYS A 189 22.04 -1.48 3.29
C LYS A 189 22.39 -2.61 2.31
N TYR A 190 23.38 -2.37 1.45
CA TYR A 190 23.81 -3.33 0.44
C TYR A 190 25.27 -3.76 0.56
N ARG A 191 26.06 -3.15 1.46
CA ARG A 191 27.47 -3.45 1.80
C ARG A 191 27.81 -3.05 3.23
#